data_AF-A0A955V3L9-F1
#
_entry.id   AF-A0A955V3L9-F1
#
_cell.length_a   1.000
_cell.length_b   1.000
_cell.length_c   1.000
_cell.angle_alpha   90.00
_cell.angle_beta   90.00
_cell.angle_gamma   90.00
#
_symmetry.space_group_name_H-M   'P 1'
#
loop_
_entity.id
_entity.type
_entity.pdbx_description
1 polymer ?
#
loop_
_entity_poly.entity_id
_entity_poly.type
_entity_poly.pdbx_seq_one_letter_code
_entity_poly.pdbx_strand_id
1 'polypeptide(L)'
;VGKSSLLNALIPEASLRTGHVNEKTSKGRHTTTVSTAHEVGAPWPDGGLVVDTPGFRAWPLHGLPLEEVARRFPGVGELAAACHYGDCLHEEEPGCAVRAAAAEGALDPERLDACRGLLAQLREERAEPPPKRRR
;
A
#
# COMPACT_ATOMS: atom_id res chain seq x y z
N VAL A 1 7.06 -9.50 7.71
CA VAL A 1 7.87 -8.89 6.62
C VAL A 1 9.33 -8.83 7.09
N GLY A 2 10.22 -9.60 6.48
CA GLY A 2 11.62 -9.74 6.90
C GLY A 2 12.52 -8.55 6.51
N LYS A 3 12.07 -7.31 6.71
CA LYS A 3 12.79 -6.10 6.24
C LYS A 3 14.18 -5.99 6.83
N SER A 4 14.32 -6.16 8.14
CA SER A 4 15.63 -6.12 8.82
C SER A 4 16.55 -7.26 8.37
N SER A 5 15.99 -8.43 8.02
CA SER A 5 16.76 -9.54 7.44
C SER A 5 17.25 -9.21 6.03
N LEU A 6 16.41 -8.58 5.21
CA LEU A 6 16.79 -8.11 3.87
C LEU A 6 17.88 -7.04 3.94
N LEU A 7 17.77 -6.11 4.89
CA LEU A 7 18.76 -5.07 5.12
C LEU A 7 20.12 -5.63 5.55
N ASN A 8 20.15 -6.63 6.43
CA ASN A 8 21.43 -7.30 6.78
C ASN A 8 22.05 -8.06 5.61
N ALA A 9 21.26 -8.50 4.62
CA ALA A 9 21.79 -9.12 3.41
C ALA A 9 22.35 -8.08 2.43
N LEU A 10 21.76 -6.87 2.40
CA LEU A 10 22.19 -5.76 1.53
C LEU A 10 23.34 -4.95 2.12
N ILE A 11 23.37 -4.79 3.44
CA ILE A 11 24.36 -4.01 4.20
C ILE A 11 24.79 -4.86 5.40
N PRO A 12 25.71 -5.82 5.21
CA PRO A 12 26.16 -6.71 6.29
C PRO A 12 26.63 -5.96 7.54
N GLU A 13 27.21 -4.76 7.35
CA GLU A 13 27.72 -3.87 8.39
C GLU A 13 26.61 -3.20 9.22
N ALA A 14 25.38 -3.14 8.71
CA ALA A 14 24.25 -2.55 9.44
C ALA A 14 23.89 -3.34 10.71
N SER A 15 24.21 -4.65 10.74
CA SER A 15 24.06 -5.56 11.89
C SER A 15 22.75 -5.35 12.67
N LEU A 16 21.64 -5.17 11.95
CA LEU A 16 20.33 -4.86 12.52
C LEU A 16 19.82 -6.03 13.37
N ARG A 17 19.20 -5.71 14.50
CA ARG A 17 18.56 -6.70 15.38
C ARG A 17 17.36 -7.35 14.66
N THR A 18 17.55 -8.59 14.20
CA THR A 18 16.48 -9.43 13.67
C THR A 18 15.85 -10.24 14.81
N GLY A 19 14.52 -10.20 14.95
CA GLY A 19 13.79 -11.06 15.88
C GLY A 19 13.49 -12.46 15.30
N HIS A 20 13.25 -13.45 16.18
CA HIS A 20 12.74 -14.76 15.76
C HIS A 20 11.38 -14.64 15.08
N VAL A 21 11.19 -15.36 13.97
CA VAL A 21 9.88 -15.54 13.33
C VAL A 21 9.07 -16.49 14.20
N ASN A 22 7.84 -16.12 14.56
CA ASN A 22 6.93 -17.02 15.26
C ASN A 22 6.44 -18.10 14.29
N GLU A 23 6.89 -19.35 14.48
CA GLU A 23 6.60 -20.50 13.61
C GLU A 23 5.11 -20.79 13.41
N LYS A 24 4.24 -20.39 14.36
CA LYS A 24 2.79 -20.61 14.27
C LYS A 24 2.04 -19.57 13.43
N THR A 25 2.63 -18.40 13.19
CA THR A 25 1.92 -17.28 12.55
C THR A 25 2.65 -16.71 11.34
N SER A 26 3.89 -17.15 11.07
CA SER A 26 4.80 -16.58 10.06
C SER A 26 4.99 -15.07 10.17
N LYS A 27 4.60 -14.46 11.28
CA LYS A 27 4.70 -13.03 11.54
C LYS A 27 5.98 -12.77 12.33
N GLY A 28 6.93 -12.08 11.70
CA GLY A 28 8.10 -11.53 12.40
C GLY A 28 7.66 -10.46 13.41
N ARG A 29 8.20 -10.51 14.63
CA ARG A 29 7.98 -9.47 15.64
C ARG A 29 8.67 -8.21 15.17
N HIS A 30 7.90 -7.17 14.86
CA HIS A 30 8.42 -5.86 14.47
C HIS A 30 9.32 -5.30 15.58
N THR A 31 10.64 -5.32 15.39
CA THR A 31 11.59 -4.69 16.32
C THR A 31 11.92 -3.25 15.93
N THR A 32 11.76 -2.86 14.66
CA THR A 32 11.96 -1.47 14.20
C THR A 32 10.75 -0.60 14.62
N THR A 33 10.92 0.20 15.68
CA THR A 33 9.91 1.17 16.19
C THR A 33 10.19 2.61 15.75
N VAL A 34 11.38 2.86 15.20
CA VAL A 34 11.85 4.18 14.73
C VAL A 34 12.38 4.06 13.31
N SER A 35 12.28 5.13 12.52
CA SER A 35 12.92 5.16 11.21
C SER A 35 14.44 5.28 11.37
N THR A 36 15.22 4.39 10.75
CA THR A 36 16.68 4.46 10.72
C THR A 36 17.17 4.62 9.29
N ALA A 37 18.27 5.36 9.12
CA ALA A 37 18.90 5.54 7.81
C ALA A 37 20.27 4.87 7.82
N HIS A 38 20.56 4.10 6.77
CA HIS A 38 21.79 3.33 6.59
C HIS A 38 22.48 3.79 5.33
N GLU A 39 23.74 4.22 5.45
CA GLU A 39 24.58 4.48 4.30
C GLU A 39 24.90 3.17 3.59
N VAL A 40 24.87 3.22 2.27
CA VAL A 40 25.07 2.10 1.40
C VAL A 40 26.23 2.44 0.49
N GLY A 41 27.31 1.66 0.58
CA GLY A 41 28.54 1.86 -0.19
C GLY A 41 28.66 0.82 -1.30
N ALA A 42 29.74 0.03 -1.28
CA ALA A 42 29.91 -1.07 -2.22
C ALA A 42 28.80 -2.13 -2.07
N PRO A 43 28.35 -2.78 -3.17
CA PRO A 43 28.83 -2.67 -4.55
C PRO A 43 28.22 -1.52 -5.37
N TRP A 44 27.48 -0.59 -4.75
CA TRP A 44 26.81 0.49 -5.47
C TRP A 44 27.79 1.64 -5.80
N PRO A 45 28.05 1.97 -7.08
CA PRO A 45 29.10 2.91 -7.48
C PRO A 45 28.95 4.32 -6.91
N ASP A 46 27.72 4.80 -6.78
CA ASP A 46 27.40 6.14 -6.27
C ASP A 46 27.01 6.13 -4.79
N GLY A 47 27.07 4.96 -4.15
CA GLY A 47 26.51 4.73 -2.82
C GLY A 47 25.01 5.06 -2.73
N GLY A 48 24.53 5.33 -1.53
CA GLY A 48 23.14 5.74 -1.29
C GLY A 48 22.73 5.68 0.17
N LEU A 49 21.46 5.99 0.42
CA LEU A 49 20.84 5.91 1.75
C LEU A 49 19.62 5.01 1.70
N VAL A 50 19.59 4.01 2.58
CA VAL A 50 18.41 3.15 2.76
C VAL A 50 17.75 3.49 4.09
N VAL A 51 16.47 3.84 4.03
CA VAL A 51 15.67 4.17 5.21
C VAL A 51 14.81 2.97 5.59
N ASP A 52 15.10 2.33 6.74
CA ASP A 52 14.21 1.32 7.34
C ASP A 52 13.12 2.04 8.13
N THR A 53 11.87 1.89 7.72
CA THR A 53 10.73 2.43 8.47
C THR A 53 9.94 1.32 9.15
N PRO A 54 9.27 1.61 10.28
CA PRO A 54 8.23 0.73 10.79
C PRO A 54 7.24 0.36 9.68
N GLY A 55 6.72 -0.87 9.72
CA GLY A 55 5.69 -1.27 8.77
C GLY A 55 4.42 -0.44 8.99
N PHE A 56 3.94 0.21 7.93
CA PHE A 56 2.62 0.85 7.95
C PHE A 56 1.55 -0.23 8.02
N ARG A 57 0.58 -0.07 8.92
CA ARG A 57 -0.60 -0.97 9.02
C ARG A 57 -1.80 -0.45 8.25
N ALA A 58 -1.86 0.87 8.03
CA ALA A 58 -2.84 1.57 7.23
C ALA A 58 -2.16 2.79 6.61
N TRP A 59 -2.54 3.12 5.38
CA TRP A 59 -2.16 4.40 4.77
C TRP A 59 -3.25 5.41 5.10
N PRO A 60 -2.93 6.56 5.70
CA PRO A 60 -3.97 7.52 6.06
C PRO A 60 -4.34 8.28 4.78
N LEU A 61 -5.26 7.73 3.98
CA LEU A 61 -5.87 8.40 2.80
C LEU A 61 -6.99 9.37 3.21
N HIS A 62 -7.09 9.68 4.51
CA HIS A 62 -7.98 10.70 5.06
C HIS A 62 -7.93 12.01 4.25
N GLY A 63 -9.10 12.51 3.87
CA GLY A 63 -9.25 13.76 3.14
C GLY A 63 -9.18 13.65 1.60
N LEU A 64 -8.74 12.53 1.02
CA LEU A 64 -8.79 12.35 -0.44
C LEU A 64 -10.19 11.92 -0.89
N PRO A 65 -10.84 12.58 -1.86
CA PRO A 65 -12.11 12.12 -2.43
C PRO A 65 -12.03 10.67 -2.93
N LEU A 66 -13.14 9.91 -2.81
CA LEU A 66 -13.13 8.47 -3.16
C LEU A 66 -12.89 8.26 -4.66
N GLU A 67 -13.45 9.15 -5.47
CA GLU A 67 -13.28 9.22 -6.91
C GLU A 67 -11.81 9.47 -7.31
N GLU A 68 -11.04 10.22 -6.50
CA GLU A 68 -9.62 10.44 -6.74
C GLU A 68 -8.80 9.19 -6.39
N VAL A 69 -9.19 8.49 -5.33
CA VAL A 69 -8.59 7.19 -4.96
C VAL A 69 -8.88 6.14 -6.04
N ALA A 70 -10.14 6.02 -6.49
CA ALA A 70 -10.54 5.10 -7.54
C ALA A 70 -9.76 5.35 -8.84
N ARG A 71 -9.73 6.62 -9.29
CA ARG A 71 -9.06 7.02 -10.53
C ARG A 71 -7.54 6.90 -10.50
N ARG A 72 -6.91 6.89 -9.32
CA ARG A 72 -5.45 6.75 -9.19
C ARG A 72 -5.01 5.37 -8.73
N PHE A 73 -5.94 4.44 -8.56
CA PHE A 73 -5.59 3.12 -8.10
C PHE A 73 -4.65 2.44 -9.13
N PRO A 74 -3.50 1.87 -8.69
CA PRO A 74 -2.53 1.26 -9.60
C PRO A 74 -3.19 0.20 -10.49
N GLY A 75 -2.91 0.22 -11.79
CA GLY A 75 -3.53 -0.70 -12.76
C GLY A 75 -4.98 -0.39 -13.15
N VAL A 76 -5.66 0.53 -12.46
CA VAL A 76 -7.02 0.99 -12.81
C VAL A 76 -6.96 2.38 -13.46
N GLY A 77 -6.08 3.25 -12.99
CA GLY A 77 -6.14 4.67 -13.33
C GLY A 77 -6.00 5.03 -14.81
N GLU A 78 -5.23 4.26 -15.58
CA GLU A 78 -5.10 4.46 -17.03
C GLU A 78 -6.44 4.20 -17.75
N LEU A 79 -7.17 3.17 -17.33
CA LEU A 79 -8.48 2.80 -17.87
C LEU A 79 -9.57 3.75 -17.37
N ALA A 80 -9.44 4.26 -16.15
CA ALA A 80 -10.40 5.17 -15.54
C ALA A 80 -10.55 6.49 -16.31
N ALA A 81 -9.52 6.92 -17.06
CA ALA A 81 -9.59 8.10 -17.92
C ALA A 81 -10.60 7.96 -19.07
N ALA A 82 -10.95 6.73 -19.46
CA ALA A 82 -11.93 6.44 -20.50
C ALA A 82 -13.35 6.19 -19.94
N CYS A 83 -13.55 6.31 -18.62
CA CYS A 83 -14.88 6.20 -18.04
C CYS A 83 -15.79 7.33 -18.54
N HIS A 84 -17.07 7.00 -18.75
CA HIS A 84 -18.07 8.00 -19.14
C HIS A 84 -18.23 9.12 -18.10
N TYR A 85 -18.13 8.78 -16.81
CA TYR A 85 -18.25 9.71 -15.69
C TYR A 85 -16.91 9.99 -15.03
N GLY A 86 -16.65 11.25 -14.70
CA GLY A 86 -15.43 11.68 -14.03
C GLY A 86 -15.34 11.24 -12.57
N ASP A 87 -16.47 11.03 -11.90
CA ASP A 87 -16.61 10.58 -10.52
C ASP A 87 -16.87 9.06 -10.40
N CYS A 88 -16.59 8.31 -11.46
CA CYS A 88 -16.78 6.85 -11.49
C CYS A 88 -15.95 6.15 -10.40
N LEU A 89 -16.61 5.34 -9.57
CA LEU A 89 -16.03 4.49 -8.53
C LEU A 89 -15.80 3.06 -9.01
N HIS A 90 -16.16 2.76 -10.25
CA HIS A 90 -16.00 1.47 -10.92
C HIS A 90 -16.81 0.34 -10.27
N GLU A 91 -17.96 0.66 -9.68
CA GLU A 91 -18.84 -0.29 -8.99
C GLU A 91 -19.94 -0.76 -9.93
N GLU A 92 -20.88 0.13 -10.23
CA GLU A 92 -22.07 -0.17 -11.03
C GLU A 92 -22.31 0.83 -12.15
N GLU A 93 -21.46 1.86 -12.29
CA GLU A 93 -21.69 2.97 -13.20
C GLU A 93 -21.79 2.49 -14.67
N PRO A 94 -22.79 2.97 -15.42
CA PRO A 94 -22.91 2.67 -16.83
C PRO A 94 -21.77 3.33 -17.61
N GLY A 95 -21.24 2.65 -18.63
CA GLY A 95 -20.11 3.16 -19.41
C GLY A 95 -18.78 3.23 -18.62
N CYS A 96 -18.64 2.42 -17.58
CA CYS A 96 -17.37 2.28 -16.86
C CYS A 96 -16.36 1.47 -17.70
N ALA A 97 -15.34 2.15 -18.23
CA ALA A 97 -14.28 1.53 -19.02
C ALA A 97 -13.46 0.50 -18.23
N VAL A 98 -13.29 0.70 -16.92
CA VAL A 98 -12.57 -0.24 -16.04
C VAL A 98 -13.33 -1.56 -15.91
N ARG A 99 -14.65 -1.52 -15.74
CA ARG A 99 -15.49 -2.73 -15.67
C ARG A 99 -15.54 -3.45 -17.01
N ALA A 100 -15.60 -2.71 -18.12
CA ALA A 100 -15.53 -3.29 -19.46
C ALA A 100 -14.19 -4.00 -19.67
N ALA A 101 -13.08 -3.33 -19.36
CA ALA A 101 -11.74 -3.92 -19.45
C ALA A 101 -11.57 -5.17 -18.56
N ALA A 102 -12.14 -5.18 -17.36
CA ALA A 102 -12.12 -6.37 -16.51
C ALA A 102 -12.94 -7.52 -17.10
N ALA A 103 -14.11 -7.24 -17.68
CA ALA A 103 -14.96 -8.24 -18.34
C ALA A 103 -14.31 -8.81 -19.63
N GLU A 104 -13.54 -7.99 -20.34
CA GLU A 104 -12.82 -8.36 -21.57
C GLU A 104 -11.46 -9.02 -21.30
N GLY A 105 -11.02 -9.09 -20.03
CA GLY A 105 -9.73 -9.66 -19.64
C GLY A 105 -8.53 -8.75 -19.88
N ALA A 106 -8.75 -7.49 -20.23
CA ALA A 106 -7.71 -6.46 -20.34
C ALA A 106 -7.25 -5.90 -18.98
N LEU A 107 -8.05 -6.11 -17.93
CA LEU A 107 -7.71 -5.86 -16.53
C LEU A 107 -7.91 -7.14 -15.73
N ASP A 108 -6.94 -7.49 -14.89
CA ASP A 108 -7.10 -8.56 -13.91
C ASP A 108 -8.28 -8.24 -12.95
N PRO A 109 -9.32 -9.10 -12.87
CA PRO A 109 -10.45 -8.88 -11.97
C PRO A 109 -10.04 -8.66 -10.52
N GLU A 110 -8.98 -9.31 -10.03
CA GLU A 110 -8.47 -9.10 -8.67
C GLU A 110 -8.03 -7.66 -8.44
N ARG A 111 -7.60 -6.98 -9.50
CA ARG A 111 -7.20 -5.57 -9.43
C ARG A 111 -8.41 -4.65 -9.25
N LEU A 112 -9.50 -4.91 -9.95
CA LEU A 112 -10.76 -4.18 -9.74
C LEU A 112 -11.32 -4.45 -8.33
N ASP A 113 -11.28 -5.69 -7.86
CA ASP A 113 -11.74 -6.06 -6.53
C ASP A 113 -10.89 -5.42 -5.43
N ALA A 114 -9.57 -5.36 -5.60
CA ALA A 114 -8.69 -4.66 -4.68
C ALA A 114 -8.98 -3.15 -4.61
N CYS A 115 -9.34 -2.53 -5.75
CA CYS A 115 -9.75 -1.12 -5.80
C CYS A 115 -11.03 -0.91 -4.98
N ARG A 116 -12.06 -1.73 -5.22
CA ARG A 116 -13.33 -1.68 -4.51
C ARG A 116 -13.18 -1.96 -3.02
N GLY A 117 -12.32 -2.91 -2.65
CA GLY A 117 -11.99 -3.23 -1.27
C GLY A 117 -11.40 -2.01 -0.54
N LEU A 118 -10.46 -1.29 -1.17
CA LEU A 118 -9.91 -0.06 -0.59
C LEU A 118 -10.98 1.02 -0.42
N LEU A 119 -11.85 1.22 -1.42
CA LEU A 119 -12.94 2.21 -1.33
C LEU A 119 -13.92 1.87 -0.20
N ALA A 120 -14.24 0.59 -0.01
CA ALA A 120 -15.07 0.13 1.10
C ALA A 120 -14.42 0.43 2.45
N GLN A 121 -13.13 0.11 2.62
CA GLN A 121 -12.38 0.42 3.85
C GLN A 121 -12.39 1.93 4.15
N LEU A 122 -12.17 2.77 3.14
CA LEU A 122 -12.18 4.23 3.33
C LEU A 122 -13.57 4.78 3.68
N ARG A 123 -14.65 4.15 3.22
CA ARG A 123 -16.02 4.51 3.63
C ARG A 123 -16.28 4.14 5.08
N GLU A 124 -15.85 2.96 5.51
CA GLU A 124 -15.95 2.51 6.90
C GLU A 124 -15.18 3.43 7.85
N GLU A 125 -13.93 3.75 7.52
CA GLU A 125 -13.09 4.68 8.31
C GLU A 125 -13.71 6.08 8.44
N ARG A 126 -14.43 6.56 7.41
CA ARG A 126 -15.14 7.86 7.45
C ARG A 126 -16.43 7.82 8.27
N ALA A 127 -17.08 6.66 8.33
CA ALA A 127 -18.29 6.47 9.12
C ALA A 127 -17.96 6.33 10.62
N GLU A 128 -16.74 5.92 10.95
CA GLU A 128 -16.31 5.76 12.33
C GLU A 128 -16.09 7.13 13.01
N PRO A 129 -16.75 7.41 14.16
CA PRO A 129 -16.54 8.66 14.87
C PRO A 129 -15.07 8.77 15.33
N PRO A 130 -14.48 9.98 15.34
CA PRO A 130 -13.09 10.15 15.72
C PRO A 130 -12.84 9.57 17.12
N PRO A 131 -11.70 8.90 17.35
CA PRO A 131 -11.43 8.25 18.62
C PRO A 131 -11.51 9.27 19.76
N LYS A 132 -12.27 8.96 20.81
CA LYS A 132 -12.38 9.83 21.99
C LYS A 132 -10.97 10.06 22.54
N ARG A 133 -10.53 11.32 22.55
CA ARG A 133 -9.23 11.70 23.15
C ARG A 133 -9.19 11.16 24.58
N ARG A 134 -8.29 10.22 24.85
CA ARG A 134 -7.98 9.80 26.22
C ARG A 134 -7.30 10.99 26.90
N ARG A 135 -7.99 11.55 27.91
CA ARG A 135 -7.43 12.55 28.84
C ARG A 135 -6.38 11.92 29.72
#